data_AF-A0A8S8Y028-F1
#
_entry.id   AF-A0A8S8Y028-F1
#
_cell.length_a   1.000
_cell.length_b   1.000
_cell.length_c   1.000
_cell.angle_alpha   90.00
_cell.angle_beta   90.00
_cell.angle_gamma   90.00
#
_symmetry.space_group_name_H-M   'P 1'
#
loop_
_entity.id
_entity.type
_entity.pdbx_description
1 polymer ?
#
loop_
_entity_poly.entity_id
_entity_poly.type
_entity_poly.pdbx_seq_one_letter_code
_entity_poly.pdbx_strand_id
1 'polypeptide(L)'
;MSSMYAIYHGPHKLKQIASRINFFTRVIGESLKNSGFELYSDNYFDTIRVKCDSIKISDLALKEGYNFWKYSDSVGISLDETVQVEDVSYIKIFLSLQK
;
A
#
# COMPACT_ATOMS: atom_id res chain seq x y z
N MET A 1 21.82 -1.04 -13.84
CA MET A 1 22.38 -1.84 -12.72
C MET A 1 21.46 -3.00 -12.26
N SER A 2 20.28 -3.19 -12.86
CA SER A 2 19.31 -4.24 -12.48
C SER A 2 19.88 -5.67 -12.49
N SER A 3 20.74 -6.01 -13.47
CA SER A 3 21.35 -7.35 -13.54
C SER A 3 22.25 -7.66 -12.34
N MET A 4 22.98 -6.67 -11.82
CA MET A 4 23.86 -6.87 -10.65
C MET A 4 23.06 -7.06 -9.36
N TYR A 5 21.92 -6.37 -9.24
CA TYR A 5 20.98 -6.60 -8.13
C TYR A 5 20.44 -8.04 -8.16
N ALA A 6 20.02 -8.52 -9.34
CA ALA A 6 19.54 -9.89 -9.48
C ALA A 6 20.62 -10.95 -9.17
N ILE A 7 21.87 -10.71 -9.61
CA ILE A 7 23.02 -11.59 -9.28
C ILE A 7 23.29 -11.59 -7.77
N TYR A 8 23.32 -10.42 -7.14
CA TYR A 8 23.63 -10.29 -5.72
C TYR A 8 22.58 -10.95 -4.81
N HIS A 9 21.30 -10.76 -5.13
CA HIS A 9 20.20 -11.31 -4.34
C HIS A 9 19.94 -12.79 -4.67
N GLY A 10 20.08 -13.18 -5.94
CA GLY A 10 19.70 -14.51 -6.42
C GLY A 10 18.19 -14.76 -6.33
N PRO A 11 17.69 -15.86 -6.91
CA PRO A 11 16.26 -16.13 -7.02
C PRO A 11 15.54 -16.25 -5.67
N HIS A 12 16.23 -16.81 -4.65
CA HIS A 12 15.64 -17.00 -3.33
C HIS A 12 15.37 -15.68 -2.60
N LYS A 13 16.32 -14.73 -2.58
CA LYS A 13 16.08 -13.44 -1.90
C LYS A 13 15.11 -12.57 -2.68
N LEU A 14 15.16 -12.57 -4.02
CA LEU A 14 14.17 -11.86 -4.83
C LEU A 14 12.74 -12.35 -4.54
N LYS A 15 12.55 -13.67 -4.39
CA LYS A 15 11.26 -14.23 -3.98
C LYS A 15 10.87 -13.81 -2.57
N GLN A 16 11.81 -13.73 -1.63
CA GLN A 16 11.54 -13.24 -0.27
C GLN A 16 11.12 -11.77 -0.27
N ILE A 17 11.82 -10.91 -1.01
CA ILE A 17 11.48 -9.48 -1.16
C ILE A 17 10.07 -9.35 -1.73
N ALA A 18 9.78 -10.03 -2.84
CA ALA A 18 8.47 -9.99 -3.46
C ALA A 18 7.35 -10.51 -2.52
N SER A 19 7.62 -11.60 -1.79
CA SER A 19 6.65 -12.17 -0.84
C SER A 19 6.39 -11.24 0.33
N ARG A 20 7.42 -10.54 0.83
CA ARG A 20 7.30 -9.56 1.90
C ARG A 20 6.45 -8.37 1.47
N ILE A 21 6.73 -7.80 0.29
CA ILE A 21 5.94 -6.69 -0.26
C ILE A 21 4.47 -7.10 -0.40
N ASN A 22 4.20 -8.25 -1.04
CA ASN A 22 2.84 -8.74 -1.21
C ASN A 22 2.13 -9.02 0.11
N PHE A 23 2.83 -9.57 1.10
CA PHE A 23 2.27 -9.82 2.42
C PHE A 23 1.81 -8.52 3.09
N PHE A 24 2.66 -7.49 3.11
CA PHE A 24 2.28 -6.20 3.68
C PHE A 24 1.10 -5.57 2.92
N THR A 25 1.12 -5.59 1.58
CA THR A 25 0.01 -5.05 0.79
C THR A 25 -1.31 -5.78 1.11
N ARG A 26 -1.29 -7.11 1.30
CA ARG A 26 -2.47 -7.89 1.71
C ARG A 26 -2.96 -7.52 3.10
N VAL A 27 -2.06 -7.41 4.07
CA VAL A 27 -2.41 -7.00 5.44
C VAL A 27 -3.12 -5.63 5.42
N ILE A 28 -2.60 -4.68 4.64
CA ILE A 28 -3.20 -3.34 4.50
C ILE A 28 -4.55 -3.43 3.80
N GLY A 29 -4.64 -4.16 2.69
CA GLY A 29 -5.88 -4.33 1.94
C GLY A 29 -6.99 -5.00 2.77
N GLU A 30 -6.67 -6.04 3.52
CA GLU A 30 -7.61 -6.70 4.44
C GLU A 30 -8.02 -5.79 5.59
N SER A 31 -7.07 -5.04 6.17
CA SER A 31 -7.38 -4.09 7.25
C SER A 31 -8.34 -2.99 6.79
N LEU A 32 -8.15 -2.47 5.58
CA LEU A 32 -9.05 -1.47 5.00
C LEU A 32 -10.44 -2.05 4.71
N LYS A 33 -10.52 -3.28 4.18
CA LYS A 33 -11.79 -3.99 4.00
C LYS A 33 -12.53 -4.21 5.32
N ASN A 34 -11.83 -4.68 6.34
CA ASN A 34 -12.38 -4.88 7.69
C ASN A 34 -12.84 -3.58 8.33
N SER A 35 -12.25 -2.45 7.91
CA SER A 35 -12.66 -1.11 8.29
C SER A 35 -13.79 -0.55 7.40
N GLY A 36 -14.43 -1.35 6.54
CA GLY A 36 -15.57 -0.95 5.74
C GLY A 36 -15.25 -0.20 4.44
N PHE A 37 -13.98 -0.12 4.03
CA PHE A 37 -13.61 0.42 2.72
C PHE A 37 -13.70 -0.66 1.64
N GLU A 38 -14.09 -0.25 0.43
CA GLU A 38 -14.11 -1.13 -0.73
C GLU A 38 -12.81 -1.01 -1.55
N LEU A 39 -12.24 -2.16 -1.95
CA LEU A 39 -11.15 -2.20 -2.93
C LEU A 39 -11.71 -2.47 -4.33
N TYR A 40 -11.03 -1.98 -5.37
CA TYR A 40 -11.42 -2.27 -6.77
C TYR A 40 -11.07 -3.69 -7.22
N SER A 41 -10.13 -4.34 -6.55
CA SER A 41 -9.66 -5.68 -6.91
C SER A 41 -9.39 -6.49 -5.65
N ASP A 42 -9.75 -7.77 -5.70
CA ASP A 42 -9.37 -8.76 -4.69
C ASP A 42 -7.98 -9.34 -4.94
N ASN A 43 -7.46 -9.18 -6.16
CA ASN A 43 -6.15 -9.67 -6.57
C ASN A 43 -5.21 -8.51 -6.85
N TYR A 44 -4.08 -8.49 -6.16
CA TYR A 44 -3.04 -7.48 -6.30
C TYR A 44 -1.70 -8.03 -5.78
N PHE A 45 -0.62 -7.41 -6.26
CA PHE A 45 0.73 -7.67 -5.76
C PHE A 45 1.09 -6.65 -4.68
N ASP A 46 1.62 -5.50 -5.07
CA ASP A 46 2.11 -4.43 -4.20
C ASP A 46 1.17 -3.22 -4.13
N THR A 47 0.20 -3.15 -5.04
CA THR A 47 -0.65 -1.97 -5.28
C THR A 47 -2.12 -2.27 -5.06
N ILE A 48 -2.78 -1.50 -4.19
CA ILE A 48 -4.23 -1.54 -3.96
C ILE A 48 -4.88 -0.22 -4.37
N ARG A 49 -6.13 -0.29 -4.84
CA ARG A 49 -6.97 0.88 -5.13
C ARG A 49 -8.20 0.86 -4.23
N VAL A 50 -8.34 1.90 -3.42
CA VAL A 50 -9.33 2.02 -2.34
C VAL A 50 -10.37 3.07 -2.73
N LYS A 51 -11.65 2.72 -2.74
CA LYS A 51 -12.75 3.67 -2.94
C LYS A 51 -12.86 4.58 -1.73
N CYS A 52 -12.77 5.89 -1.94
CA CYS A 52 -12.86 6.89 -0.88
C CYS A 52 -12.95 8.30 -1.47
N ASP A 53 -13.16 9.29 -0.61
CA ASP A 53 -12.95 10.70 -0.95
C ASP A 53 -11.44 10.95 -1.16
N SER A 54 -11.01 10.92 -2.43
CA SER A 54 -9.59 10.93 -2.79
C SER A 54 -8.89 12.23 -2.42
N ILE A 55 -9.62 13.36 -2.42
CA ILE A 55 -9.09 14.67 -2.05
C ILE A 55 -8.79 14.66 -0.56
N LYS A 56 -9.79 14.33 0.28
CA LYS A 56 -9.61 14.32 1.75
C LYS A 56 -8.53 13.36 2.21
N ILE A 57 -8.54 12.12 1.70
CA ILE A 57 -7.53 11.12 2.07
C ILE A 57 -6.13 11.59 1.69
N SER A 58 -5.96 12.13 0.47
CA SER A 58 -4.64 12.55 0.01
C SER A 58 -4.12 13.74 0.80
N ASP A 59 -4.98 14.69 1.17
CA ASP A 59 -4.58 15.85 1.98
C ASP A 59 -4.18 15.44 3.40
N LEU A 60 -4.86 14.45 3.99
CA LEU A 60 -4.46 13.88 5.28
C LEU A 60 -3.16 13.08 5.17
N ALA A 61 -3.00 12.29 4.12
CA ALA A 61 -1.78 11.52 3.87
C ALA A 61 -0.56 12.42 3.70
N LEU A 62 -0.72 13.52 2.95
CA LEU A 62 0.35 14.51 2.77
C LEU A 62 0.82 15.14 4.08
N LYS A 63 -0.09 15.37 5.04
CA LYS A 63 0.26 15.90 6.37
C LYS A 63 1.10 14.92 7.20
N GLU A 64 0.88 13.62 6.99
CA GLU A 64 1.63 12.54 7.62
C GLU A 64 2.88 12.13 6.82
N GLY A 65 3.18 12.81 5.70
CA GLY A 65 4.36 12.55 4.88
C GLY A 65 4.21 11.48 3.81
N TYR A 66 2.99 11.02 3.52
CA TYR A 66 2.70 10.00 2.51
C TYR A 66 2.11 10.60 1.24
N ASN A 67 2.51 10.04 0.09
CA ASN A 67 1.96 10.39 -1.22
C ASN A 67 1.15 9.21 -1.76
N PHE A 68 -0.16 9.41 -1.93
CA PHE A 68 -1.03 8.44 -2.60
C PHE A 68 -1.34 8.85 -4.03
N TRP A 69 -1.57 7.86 -4.88
CA TRP A 69 -1.99 8.11 -6.26
C TRP A 69 -3.46 8.52 -6.28
N LYS A 70 -3.76 9.74 -6.72
CA LYS A 70 -5.13 10.26 -6.79
C LYS A 70 -5.86 9.77 -8.05
N TYR A 71 -7.04 9.20 -7.85
CA TYR A 71 -8.06 9.02 -8.89
C TYR A 71 -9.28 9.90 -8.59
N SER A 72 -10.27 9.92 -9.48
CA SER A 72 -11.49 10.69 -9.31
C SER A 72 -12.35 10.25 -8.12
N ASP A 73 -12.36 8.95 -7.81
CA ASP A 73 -13.26 8.29 -6.85
C ASP A 73 -12.52 7.42 -5.82
N SER A 74 -11.20 7.49 -5.80
CA SER A 74 -10.36 6.53 -5.10
C SER A 74 -8.91 6.99 -4.97
N VAL A 75 -8.16 6.29 -4.14
CA VAL A 75 -6.70 6.43 -4.05
C VAL A 75 -6.01 5.10 -4.34
N GLY A 76 -4.87 5.17 -5.02
CA GLY A 76 -3.94 4.08 -5.22
C GLY A 76 -2.80 4.14 -4.19
N ILE A 77 -2.47 2.97 -3.64
CA ILE A 77 -1.41 2.81 -2.65
C ILE A 77 -0.50 1.69 -3.17
N SER A 78 0.76 2.02 -3.43
CA SER A 78 1.79 1.07 -3.87
C SER A 78 2.87 0.95 -2.81
N LEU A 79 3.16 -0.27 -2.39
CA LEU A 79 4.27 -0.57 -1.48
C LEU A 79 5.52 -0.97 -2.27
N ASP A 80 6.67 -0.82 -1.64
CA ASP A 80 7.95 -1.25 -2.21
C ASP A 80 8.81 -1.99 -1.16
N GLU A 81 10.04 -2.34 -1.55
CA GLU A 81 10.97 -3.09 -0.70
C GLU A 81 11.31 -2.37 0.61
N THR A 82 11.24 -1.04 0.65
CA THR A 82 11.67 -0.23 1.81
C THR A 82 10.68 -0.22 2.95
N VAL A 83 9.44 -0.66 2.70
CA VAL A 83 8.33 -0.63 3.64
C VAL A 83 8.64 -1.48 4.88
N GLN A 84 8.44 -0.86 6.04
CA GLN A 84 8.56 -1.47 7.36
C GLN A 84 7.19 -1.59 8.05
N VAL A 85 7.17 -2.24 9.21
CA VAL A 85 5.92 -2.47 9.95
C VAL A 85 5.31 -1.14 10.41
N GLU A 86 6.16 -0.17 10.70
CA GLU A 86 5.83 1.18 11.13
C GLU A 86 5.05 1.94 10.05
N ASP A 87 5.36 1.70 8.77
CA ASP A 87 4.67 2.33 7.65
C ASP A 87 3.22 1.88 7.54
N VAL A 88 2.85 0.69 8.04
CA VAL A 88 1.45 0.22 8.07
C VAL A 88 0.56 1.15 8.93
N SER A 89 1.16 1.99 9.78
CA SER A 89 0.44 2.92 10.66
C SER A 89 -0.37 3.99 9.92
N TYR A 90 -0.08 4.28 8.65
CA TYR A 90 -0.86 5.26 7.87
C TYR A 90 -2.31 4.83 7.64
N ILE A 91 -2.67 3.55 7.87
CA ILE A 91 -4.08 3.09 7.86
C ILE A 91 -4.96 3.96 8.79
N LYS A 92 -4.39 4.54 9.85
CA LYS A 92 -5.08 5.47 10.75
C LYS A 92 -5.69 6.67 10.03
N ILE A 93 -5.10 7.11 8.91
CA ILE A 93 -5.66 8.19 8.07
C ILE A 93 -7.04 7.80 7.54
N PHE A 94 -7.21 6.55 7.09
CA PHE A 94 -8.49 6.04 6.59
C PHE A 94 -9.52 5.89 7.72
N LEU A 95 -9.09 5.43 8.89
CA LEU A 95 -9.96 5.29 10.07
C LEU A 95 -10.46 6.64 10.61
N SER A 96 -9.67 7.71 10.44
CA SER A 96 -10.06 9.05 10.90
C SER A 96 -11.30 9.62 10.18
N LEU A 97 -11.65 9.07 9.01
CA LEU A 97 -12.80 9.48 8.20
C LEU A 97 -14.11 8.75 8.53
N GLN A 98 -14.09 7.76 9.44
CA GLN A 98 -15.30 7.04 9.85
C GLN A 98 -16.06 7.68 11.02
N LYS A 99 -15.77 8.95 11.34
CA LYS A 99 -16.52 9.74 12.33
C LYS A 99 -17.55 10.64 11.68
#